data_AF-A0A2E4JSR8-F1
#
_entry.id   AF-A0A2E4JSR8-F1
#
_cell.length_a   1.000
_cell.length_b   1.000
_cell.length_c   1.000
_cell.angle_alpha   90.00
_cell.angle_beta   90.00
_cell.angle_gamma   90.00
#
_symmetry.space_group_name_H-M   'P 1'
#
loop_
_entity.id
_entity.type
_entity.pdbx_description
1 polymer ?
#
loop_
_entity_poly.entity_id
_entity_poly.type
_entity_poly.pdbx_seq_one_letter_code
_entity_poly.pdbx_strand_id
1 'polypeptide(L)'
;MDLFTPLIIIFFFTIGIMFIVQPLIESPGAMPQPVFDVDELKRKKQILYRQIKELETDFSVGKLSQEDYQKSRDILKRNVSDIIQQIRHTSS
;
A
#
# COMPACT_ATOMS: atom_id res chain seq x y z
N MET A 1 -20.20 -20.23 -52.48
CA MET A 1 -19.76 -19.81 -51.13
C MET A 1 -18.42 -20.47 -50.92
N ASP A 2 -17.33 -19.74 -51.14
CA ASP A 2 -15.98 -20.31 -51.09
C ASP A 2 -15.63 -20.74 -49.67
N LEU A 3 -14.99 -21.91 -49.53
CA LEU A 3 -14.60 -22.49 -48.24
C LEU A 3 -13.65 -21.56 -47.43
N PHE A 4 -13.02 -20.60 -48.10
CA PHE A 4 -12.11 -19.62 -47.51
C PHE A 4 -12.82 -18.50 -46.75
N THR A 5 -14.04 -18.13 -47.16
CA THR A 5 -14.82 -17.07 -46.52
C THR A 5 -15.11 -17.33 -45.04
N PRO A 6 -15.61 -18.52 -44.61
CA PRO A 6 -15.81 -18.78 -43.19
C PRO A 6 -14.51 -18.81 -42.38
N LEU A 7 -13.39 -19.21 -43.00
CA LEU A 7 -12.09 -19.30 -42.32
C LEU A 7 -11.52 -17.91 -41.99
N ILE A 8 -11.71 -16.94 -42.89
CA ILE A 8 -11.34 -15.54 -42.66
C ILE A 8 -12.18 -14.93 -41.53
N ILE A 9 -13.49 -15.21 -41.50
CA ILE A 9 -14.40 -14.69 -40.46
C ILE A 9 -13.97 -15.22 -39.09
N ILE A 10 -13.66 -16.52 -38.98
CA ILE A 10 -13.19 -17.13 -37.74
C ILE A 10 -11.87 -16.49 -37.28
N PHE A 11 -10.93 -16.24 -38.20
CA PHE A 11 -9.64 -15.63 -37.89
C PHE A 11 -9.77 -14.22 -37.29
N PHE A 12 -10.65 -13.37 -37.82
CA PHE A 12 -10.89 -12.05 -37.22
C PHE A 12 -11.57 -12.15 -35.85
N PHE A 13 -12.46 -13.13 -35.67
CA PHE A 13 -13.14 -13.34 -34.40
C PHE A 13 -12.19 -13.83 -33.30
N THR A 14 -11.25 -14.72 -33.62
CA THR A 14 -10.26 -15.22 -32.66
C THR A 14 -9.29 -14.13 -32.21
N ILE A 15 -8.90 -13.21 -33.09
CA ILE A 15 -8.08 -12.04 -32.71
C ILE A 15 -8.81 -11.18 -31.68
N GLY A 16 -10.10 -10.89 -31.91
CA GLY A 16 -10.90 -10.11 -30.95
C GLY A 16 -11.00 -10.78 -29.58
N ILE A 17 -11.24 -12.08 -29.55
CA ILE A 17 -11.27 -12.87 -28.30
C ILE A 17 -9.91 -12.85 -27.61
N MET A 18 -8.81 -12.95 -28.35
CA MET A 18 -7.46 -12.92 -27.79
C MET A 18 -7.21 -11.63 -27.01
N PHE A 19 -7.63 -10.46 -27.51
CA PHE A 19 -7.51 -9.19 -26.78
C PHE A 19 -8.37 -9.11 -25.52
N ILE A 20 -9.51 -9.81 -25.47
CA ILE A 20 -10.38 -9.86 -24.29
C ILE A 20 -9.82 -10.81 -23.23
N VAL A 21 -9.25 -11.95 -23.66
CA VAL A 21 -8.73 -12.99 -22.77
C VAL A 21 -7.31 -12.66 -22.27
N GLN A 22 -6.50 -11.94 -23.05
CA GLN A 22 -5.15 -11.52 -22.66
C GLN A 22 -5.08 -10.86 -21.27
N PRO A 23 -5.89 -9.82 -20.95
CA PRO A 23 -5.86 -9.20 -19.61
C PRO A 23 -6.38 -10.11 -18.49
N LEU A 24 -7.07 -11.22 -18.83
CA LEU A 24 -7.56 -12.19 -17.86
C LEU A 24 -6.51 -13.26 -17.52
N ILE A 25 -5.58 -13.52 -18.45
CA ILE A 25 -4.43 -14.43 -18.26
C ILE A 25 -3.26 -13.70 -17.59
N GLU A 26 -3.08 -12.41 -17.91
CA GLU A 26 -2.18 -11.52 -17.17
C GLU A 26 -2.73 -11.40 -15.73
N SER A 27 -2.25 -12.29 -14.85
CA SER A 27 -2.41 -12.15 -13.40
C SER A 27 -2.11 -10.70 -13.03
N PRO A 28 -2.95 -10.01 -12.21
CA PRO A 28 -2.76 -8.60 -11.88
C PRO A 28 -1.29 -8.41 -11.51
N GLY A 29 -0.55 -7.81 -12.46
CA GLY A 29 0.91 -7.82 -12.43
C GLY A 29 1.32 -7.35 -11.07
N ALA A 30 2.15 -8.15 -10.38
CA ALA A 30 2.54 -7.96 -8.99
C ALA A 30 2.61 -6.47 -8.71
N MET A 31 1.59 -5.95 -8.01
CA MET A 31 1.44 -4.54 -7.74
C MET A 31 2.81 -4.09 -7.26
N PRO A 32 3.50 -3.16 -7.95
CA PRO A 32 4.90 -2.89 -7.67
C PRO A 32 5.00 -2.71 -6.18
N GLN A 33 5.71 -3.63 -5.52
CA GLN A 33 5.82 -3.55 -4.07
C GLN A 33 6.28 -2.13 -3.80
N PRO A 34 5.55 -1.36 -2.98
CA PRO A 34 5.95 0.01 -2.72
C PRO A 34 7.39 -0.11 -2.23
N VAL A 35 8.33 0.31 -3.07
CA VAL A 35 9.72 0.48 -2.68
C VAL A 35 9.62 1.65 -1.75
N PHE A 36 9.30 1.37 -0.48
CA PHE A 36 9.28 2.36 0.55
C PHE A 36 10.71 2.87 0.60
N ASP A 37 10.90 4.05 0.02
CA ASP A 37 12.17 4.74 0.12
C ASP A 37 12.49 4.83 1.61
N VAL A 38 13.69 4.40 1.98
CA VAL A 38 14.17 4.48 3.37
C VAL A 38 13.99 5.92 3.90
N ASP A 39 14.05 6.92 3.01
CA ASP A 39 13.79 8.31 3.35
C ASP A 39 12.31 8.61 3.62
N GLU A 40 11.37 7.95 2.94
CA GLU A 40 9.94 8.01 3.28
C GLU A 40 9.66 7.41 4.67
N LEU A 41 10.27 6.27 4.97
CA LEU A 41 10.15 5.62 6.29
C LEU A 41 10.74 6.49 7.41
N LYS A 42 11.91 7.11 7.18
CA LYS A 42 12.49 8.09 8.10
C LYS A 42 11.56 9.27 8.33
N ARG A 43 10.93 9.81 7.27
CA ARG A 43 9.97 10.91 7.39
C ARG A 43 8.75 10.50 8.22
N LYS A 44 8.17 9.32 7.96
CA LYS A 44 7.04 8.80 8.75
C LYS A 44 7.41 8.61 10.23
N LYS A 45 8.61 8.09 10.53
CA LYS A 45 9.13 7.99 11.90
C LYS A 45 9.16 9.37 12.59
N GLN A 46 9.65 10.40 11.90
CA GLN A 46 9.72 11.76 12.46
C GLN A 46 8.33 12.33 12.76
N ILE A 47 7.35 12.08 11.88
CA ILE A 47 5.96 12.49 12.09
C ILE A 47 5.36 11.80 13.33
N LEU A 48 5.57 10.49 13.49
CA LEU A 48 5.07 9.76 14.67
C LEU A 48 5.68 10.30 15.98
N TYR A 49 6.97 10.62 15.99
CA TYR A 49 7.59 11.25 17.17
C TYR A 49 7.00 12.62 17.50
N ARG A 50 6.69 13.42 16.48
CA ARG A 50 5.99 14.69 16.68
C ARG A 50 4.60 14.45 17.27
N GLN A 51 3.84 13.48 16.76
CA GLN A 51 2.52 13.15 17.28
C GLN A 51 2.56 12.68 18.75
N ILE A 52 3.59 11.93 19.16
CA ILE A 52 3.78 11.56 20.57
C ILE A 52 3.97 12.81 21.43
N LYS A 53 4.80 13.76 20.99
CA LYS A 53 5.03 15.01 21.71
C LYS A 53 3.76 15.87 21.80
N GLU A 54 3.00 15.95 20.70
CA GLU A 54 1.72 16.67 20.66
C GLU A 54 0.71 16.01 21.61
N LEU A 55 0.61 14.68 21.61
CA LEU A 55 -0.25 13.92 22.52
C LEU A 55 0.10 14.17 23.99
N GLU A 56 1.39 14.18 24.35
CA GLU A 56 1.85 14.52 25.71
C GLU A 56 1.50 15.96 26.08
N THR A 57 1.61 16.89 25.13
CA THR A 57 1.25 18.29 25.34
C THR A 57 -0.26 18.43 25.57
N ASP A 58 -1.08 17.82 24.72
CA ASP A 58 -2.54 17.89 24.83
C ASP A 58 -3.06 17.25 26.13
N PHE A 59 -2.43 16.16 26.59
CA PHE A 59 -2.71 15.59 27.91
C PHE A 59 -2.29 16.54 29.03
N SER A 60 -1.10 17.15 28.94
CA SER A 60 -0.60 18.10 29.94
C SER A 60 -1.47 19.36 30.06
N VAL A 61 -2.11 19.79 28.97
CA VAL A 61 -3.04 20.93 28.92
C VAL A 61 -4.47 20.50 29.32
N GLY A 62 -4.71 19.22 29.62
CA GLY A 62 -6.00 18.70 30.08
C GLY A 62 -7.04 18.55 28.97
N LYS A 63 -6.63 18.54 27.69
CA LYS A 63 -7.53 18.33 26.55
C LYS A 63 -7.94 16.87 26.36
N LEU A 64 -7.20 15.94 26.96
CA LEU A 64 -7.40 14.50 26.83
C LEU A 64 -7.63 13.87 28.20
N SER A 65 -8.52 12.88 28.25
CA SER A 65 -8.66 12.04 29.43
C SER A 65 -7.43 11.14 29.58
N GLN A 66 -7.19 10.65 30.79
CA GLN A 66 -6.09 9.70 31.04
C GLN A 66 -6.27 8.40 30.23
N GLU A 67 -7.51 7.94 30.06
CA GLU A 67 -7.79 6.74 29.26
C GLU A 67 -7.46 6.94 27.78
N ASP A 68 -7.87 8.07 27.21
CA ASP A 68 -7.63 8.39 25.80
C ASP A 68 -6.15 8.66 25.51
N TYR A 69 -5.47 9.29 26.46
CA TYR A 69 -4.01 9.46 26.42
C TYR A 69 -3.30 8.11 26.37
N GLN A 70 -3.62 7.18 27.26
CA GLN A 70 -2.95 5.86 27.28
C GLN A 70 -3.24 5.06 26.01
N LYS A 71 -4.50 5.01 25.55
CA LYS A 71 -4.88 4.34 24.30
C LYS A 71 -4.10 4.91 23.11
N SER A 72 -4.07 6.24 22.97
CA SER A 72 -3.38 6.90 21.85
C SER A 72 -1.88 6.70 21.90
N ARG A 73 -1.30 6.72 23.11
CA ARG A 73 0.14 6.50 23.33
C ARG A 73 0.56 5.09 22.95
N ASP A 74 -0.24 4.09 23.30
CA ASP A 74 0.05 2.70 22.97
C ASP A 74 -0.04 2.44 21.45
N ILE A 75 -1.03 3.06 20.78
CA ILE A 75 -1.15 3.02 19.31
C ILE A 75 0.10 3.65 18.66
N LEU A 76 0.48 4.85 19.08
CA LEU A 76 1.64 5.55 18.52
C LEU A 76 2.94 4.76 18.72
N LYS A 77 3.13 4.15 19.90
CA LYS A 77 4.28 3.28 20.17
C LYS A 77 4.33 2.07 19.24
N ARG A 78 3.19 1.43 18.99
CA ARG A 78 3.10 0.30 18.06
C ARG A 78 3.49 0.74 16.64
N ASN A 79 2.93 1.85 16.17
CA ASN A 79 3.25 2.41 14.85
C ASN A 79 4.76 2.74 14.72
N VAL A 80 5.40 3.26 15.77
CA VAL A 80 6.85 3.51 15.78
C VAL A 80 7.63 2.19 15.66
N SER A 81 7.22 1.16 16.38
CA SER A 81 7.84 -0.17 16.30
C SER A 81 7.77 -0.75 14.89
N ASP A 82 6.58 -0.67 14.26
CA ASP A 82 6.35 -1.19 12.92
C ASP A 82 7.23 -0.47 11.89
N ILE A 83 7.36 0.86 11.98
CA ILE A 83 8.25 1.63 11.09
C ILE A 83 9.72 1.27 11.32
N ILE A 84 10.17 1.11 12.57
CA ILE A 84 11.55 0.70 12.86
C ILE A 84 11.84 -0.68 12.26
N GLN A 85 10.89 -1.59 12.34
CA GLN A 85 11.01 -2.92 11.75
C GLN A 85 11.07 -2.85 10.22
N GLN A 86 10.20 -2.05 9.59
CA GLN A 86 10.23 -1.84 8.14
C GLN A 86 11.57 -1.25 7.68
N ILE A 87 12.10 -0.23 8.37
CA ILE A 87 13.42 0.34 8.06
C ILE A 87 14.50 -0.74 8.11
N ARG A 88 14.48 -1.60 9.14
CA ARG A 88 15.46 -2.68 9.30
C ARG A 88 15.40 -3.69 8.16
N HIS A 89 14.19 -4.06 7.70
CA HIS A 89 14.01 -4.97 6.58
C HIS A 89 14.39 -4.36 5.24
N THR A 90 14.19 -3.05 5.05
CA THR A 90 14.55 -2.35 3.80
C THR A 90 16.03 -1.98 3.73
N SER A 91 16.73 -1.87 4.87
CA SER A 91 18.17 -1.55 4.94
C SER A 91 19.10 -2.77 4.85
N SER A 92 18.56 -3.99 4.75
CA SER A 92 19.31 -5.25 4.67
C SER A 92 19.24 -5.86 3.29
#